data_AF-A0A350MQS3-F1
#
_entry.id   AF-A0A350MQS3-F1
#
_cell.length_a   1.000
_cell.length_b   1.000
_cell.length_c   1.000
_cell.angle_alpha   90.00
_cell.angle_beta   90.00
_cell.angle_gamma   90.00
#
_symmetry.space_group_name_H-M   'P 1'
#
loop_
_entity.id
_entity.type
_entity.pdbx_description
1 polymer ?
#
loop_
_entity_poly.entity_id
_entity_poly.type
_entity_poly.pdbx_seq_one_letter_code
_entity_poly.pdbx_strand_id
1 'polypeptide(L)'
;NKSDFDLMIHVLMSSGISAASFKVAENVRKQYENVIPIINVDSRQIINGVGNVLLAIIDIVKANPALSREEIERKAQEVVESTFSYFVVNDLKYLYKGGRIGKAQSLMGSILHIIPVIGVLGTEVEGIIVPIGKGRTFKQVNSMIYDKIIEKMNEKSVSKIKRIISISGYGDKNADVYSELFEKVKSIPHDDYIDGKPALVDAVYIGPGGYGVSVYL
;
A
#
# COMPACT_ATOMS: atom_id res chain seq x y z
N ASN A 1 4.97 29.84 5.89
CA ASN A 1 5.68 30.77 4.97
C ASN A 1 6.91 30.04 4.45
N LYS A 2 7.57 30.51 3.37
CA LYS A 2 8.85 29.94 2.89
C LYS A 2 9.95 29.95 3.98
N SER A 3 9.73 30.65 5.09
CA SER A 3 10.61 30.80 6.25
C SER A 3 10.67 29.60 7.20
N ASP A 4 9.75 28.62 7.09
CA ASP A 4 9.54 27.64 8.16
C ASP A 4 10.02 26.22 7.79
N PHE A 5 10.35 25.97 6.51
CA PHE A 5 10.72 24.65 6.01
C PHE A 5 11.78 24.74 4.91
N ASP A 6 12.81 23.89 5.01
CA ASP A 6 13.94 23.85 4.07
C ASP A 6 13.77 22.80 2.94
N LEU A 7 12.82 21.87 3.12
CA LEU A 7 12.59 20.73 2.22
C LEU A 7 11.13 20.30 2.30
N MET A 8 10.55 19.93 1.16
CA MET A 8 9.24 19.27 1.07
C MET A 8 9.42 17.84 0.60
N ILE A 9 8.84 16.88 1.33
CA ILE A 9 8.76 15.48 0.92
C ILE A 9 7.30 15.18 0.59
N HIS A 10 7.04 14.75 -0.63
CA HIS A 10 5.71 14.46 -1.14
C HIS A 10 5.62 12.98 -1.51
N VAL A 11 4.89 12.21 -0.71
CA VAL A 11 4.65 10.78 -0.97
C VAL A 11 3.38 10.62 -1.78
N LEU A 12 3.51 10.03 -2.96
CA LEU A 12 2.41 9.85 -3.91
C LEU A 12 2.00 8.39 -4.01
N MET A 13 0.73 8.15 -4.36
CA MET A 13 0.31 6.83 -4.84
C MET A 13 1.13 6.42 -6.07
N SER A 14 1.13 5.11 -6.36
CA SER A 14 1.96 4.59 -7.43
C SER A 14 1.73 5.27 -8.78
N SER A 15 2.83 5.63 -9.45
CA SER A 15 2.78 6.13 -10.83
C SER A 15 2.25 5.07 -11.83
N GLY A 16 2.42 3.78 -11.53
CA GLY A 16 1.83 2.68 -12.30
C GLY A 16 0.30 2.60 -12.25
N ILE A 17 -0.30 3.23 -11.23
CA ILE A 17 -1.76 3.31 -11.05
C ILE A 17 -2.29 4.67 -11.52
N SER A 18 -1.52 5.75 -11.29
CA SER A 18 -1.91 7.13 -11.59
C SER A 18 -0.75 7.98 -12.12
N ALA A 19 -0.29 7.67 -13.33
CA ALA A 19 0.81 8.38 -13.99
C ALA A 19 0.55 9.90 -14.13
N ALA A 20 -0.71 10.30 -14.32
CA ALA A 20 -1.07 11.71 -14.43
C ALA A 20 -0.78 12.48 -13.13
N SER A 21 -1.08 11.89 -11.97
CA SER A 21 -0.84 12.54 -10.67
C SER A 21 0.65 12.73 -10.43
N PHE A 22 1.46 11.70 -10.74
CA PHE A 22 2.91 11.78 -10.59
C PHE A 22 3.52 12.82 -11.54
N LYS A 23 3.05 12.88 -12.79
CA LYS A 23 3.48 13.90 -13.77
C LYS A 23 3.16 15.32 -13.29
N VAL A 24 1.99 15.54 -12.71
CA VAL A 24 1.63 16.85 -12.13
C VAL A 24 2.58 17.21 -10.99
N ALA A 25 2.87 16.27 -10.09
CA ALA A 25 3.81 16.50 -8.99
C ALA A 25 5.23 16.84 -9.49
N GLU A 26 5.72 16.17 -10.54
CA GLU A 26 7.01 16.50 -11.15
C GLU A 26 7.02 17.88 -11.82
N ASN A 27 5.91 18.28 -12.44
CA ASN A 27 5.80 19.64 -12.99
C ASN A 27 5.83 20.69 -11.88
N VAL A 28 5.11 20.46 -10.77
CA VAL A 28 5.13 21.35 -9.61
C VAL A 28 6.53 21.42 -9.01
N ARG A 29 7.22 20.28 -8.85
CA ARG A 29 8.61 20.27 -8.37
C ARG A 29 9.53 21.17 -9.19
N LYS A 30 9.43 21.13 -10.52
CA LYS A 30 10.21 22.00 -11.43
C LYS A 30 9.82 23.47 -11.31
N GLN A 31 8.52 23.76 -11.27
CA GLN A 31 8.00 25.13 -11.15
C GLN A 31 8.47 25.82 -9.86
N TYR A 32 8.69 25.05 -8.78
CA TYR A 32 9.06 25.53 -7.47
C TYR A 32 10.53 25.26 -7.10
N GLU A 33 11.40 24.90 -8.05
CA GLU A 33 12.80 24.53 -7.77
C GLU A 33 13.61 25.66 -7.11
N ASN A 34 13.32 26.92 -7.47
CA ASN A 34 13.92 28.13 -6.87
C ASN A 34 13.17 28.61 -5.60
N VAL A 35 12.10 27.90 -5.24
CA VAL A 35 11.30 28.17 -4.05
C VAL A 35 11.73 27.20 -2.95
N ILE A 36 11.46 25.92 -3.09
CA ILE A 36 11.78 24.93 -2.07
C ILE A 36 12.17 23.63 -2.76
N PRO A 37 13.24 22.94 -2.33
CA PRO A 37 13.51 21.58 -2.77
C PRO A 37 12.30 20.69 -2.48
N ILE A 38 11.84 19.95 -3.49
CA ILE A 38 10.74 18.99 -3.35
C ILE A 38 11.27 17.61 -3.77
N ILE A 39 11.08 16.61 -2.91
CA ILE A 39 11.28 15.19 -3.21
C ILE A 39 9.90 14.59 -3.47
N ASN A 40 9.64 14.14 -4.70
CA ASN A 40 8.46 13.34 -5.00
C ASN A 40 8.83 11.86 -4.87
N VAL A 41 8.22 11.18 -3.90
CA VAL A 41 8.39 9.75 -3.66
C VAL A 41 7.24 9.00 -4.33
N ASP A 42 7.56 8.19 -5.33
CA ASP A 42 6.62 7.17 -5.81
C ASP A 42 6.56 6.05 -4.76
N SER A 43 5.48 6.00 -3.98
CA SER A 43 5.34 4.99 -2.93
C SER A 43 5.30 3.56 -3.48
N ARG A 44 5.03 3.37 -4.78
CA ARG A 44 4.65 2.08 -5.38
C ARG A 44 3.55 1.37 -4.58
N GLN A 45 2.68 2.14 -3.95
CA GLN A 45 1.58 1.68 -3.12
C GLN A 45 0.30 2.43 -3.46
N ILE A 46 -0.80 1.96 -2.91
CA ILE A 46 -2.12 2.59 -2.98
C ILE A 46 -2.72 2.65 -1.57
N ILE A 47 -3.65 3.57 -1.36
CA ILE A 47 -4.49 3.62 -0.16
C ILE A 47 -3.64 3.67 1.13
N ASN A 48 -3.84 2.72 2.04
CA ASN A 48 -3.15 2.56 3.31
C ASN A 48 -1.64 2.34 3.14
N GLY A 49 -1.20 1.73 2.04
CA GLY A 49 0.23 1.58 1.75
C GLY A 49 0.94 2.90 1.46
N VAL A 50 0.26 3.89 0.88
CA VAL A 50 0.81 5.25 0.72
C VAL A 50 1.03 5.89 2.10
N GLY A 51 0.04 5.73 2.98
CA GLY A 51 0.13 6.19 4.37
C GLY A 51 1.28 5.51 5.13
N ASN A 52 1.50 4.21 4.90
CA ASN A 52 2.57 3.46 5.55
C ASN A 52 3.96 3.99 5.15
N VAL A 53 4.18 4.21 3.84
CA VAL A 53 5.41 4.85 3.33
C VAL A 53 5.59 6.25 3.91
N LEU A 54 4.53 7.06 3.93
CA LEU A 54 4.58 8.41 4.49
C LEU A 54 4.98 8.43 5.96
N LEU A 55 4.30 7.63 6.79
CA LEU A 55 4.57 7.56 8.23
C LEU A 55 5.98 7.05 8.51
N ALA A 56 6.44 6.04 7.78
CA ALA A 56 7.81 5.53 7.92
C ALA A 56 8.88 6.59 7.57
N ILE A 57 8.65 7.39 6.52
CA ILE A 57 9.55 8.50 6.18
C ILE A 57 9.53 9.58 7.27
N ILE A 58 8.35 9.91 7.82
CA ILE A 58 8.23 10.85 8.94
C ILE A 58 9.03 10.35 10.16
N ASP A 59 8.91 9.07 10.50
CA ASP A 59 9.63 8.46 11.62
C ASP A 59 11.15 8.58 11.43
N ILE A 60 11.64 8.29 10.21
CA ILE A 60 13.06 8.37 9.87
C ILE A 60 13.58 9.81 9.98
N VAL A 61 12.88 10.78 9.39
CA VAL A 61 13.32 12.19 9.41
C VAL A 61 13.27 12.77 10.83
N LYS A 62 12.25 12.43 11.63
CA LYS A 62 12.18 12.86 13.03
C LYS A 62 13.31 12.27 13.88
N ALA A 63 13.66 11.01 13.66
CA ALA A 63 14.74 10.35 14.38
C ALA A 63 16.13 10.82 13.92
N ASN A 64 16.25 11.35 12.69
CA ASN A 64 17.52 11.73 12.08
C ASN A 64 17.39 13.12 11.42
N PRO A 65 17.34 14.21 12.21
CA PRO A 65 17.10 15.56 11.70
C PRO A 65 18.23 16.11 10.82
N ALA A 66 19.41 15.46 10.82
CA ALA A 66 20.58 15.88 10.07
C ALA A 66 20.77 15.14 8.73
N LEU A 67 19.79 14.32 8.30
CA LEU A 67 19.89 13.62 7.02
C LEU A 67 20.00 14.60 5.86
N SER A 68 20.94 14.32 4.95
CA SER A 68 21.00 15.00 3.67
C SER A 68 19.79 14.65 2.81
N ARG A 69 19.53 15.46 1.79
CA ARG A 69 18.50 15.19 0.80
C ARG A 69 18.68 13.81 0.15
N GLU A 70 19.89 13.50 -0.27
CA GLU A 70 20.25 12.24 -0.94
C GLU A 70 20.03 11.04 -0.01
N GLU A 71 20.34 11.21 1.28
CA GLU A 71 20.07 10.18 2.28
C GLU A 71 18.57 9.97 2.49
N ILE A 72 17.77 11.04 2.50
CA ILE A 72 16.31 10.96 2.56
C ILE A 72 15.75 10.23 1.33
N GLU A 73 16.20 10.57 0.12
CA GLU A 73 15.78 9.90 -1.12
C GLU A 73 16.11 8.40 -1.07
N ARG A 74 17.33 8.04 -0.64
CA ARG A 74 17.75 6.65 -0.46
C ARG A 74 16.92 5.92 0.60
N LYS A 75 16.66 6.55 1.74
CA LYS A 75 15.83 5.99 2.83
C LYS A 75 14.37 5.83 2.40
N ALA A 76 13.83 6.78 1.64
CA ALA A 76 12.50 6.66 1.08
C ALA A 76 12.40 5.45 0.14
N GLN A 77 13.42 5.20 -0.70
CA GLN A 77 13.46 4.02 -1.55
C GLN A 77 13.50 2.71 -0.75
N GLU A 78 14.31 2.65 0.32
CA GLU A 78 14.35 1.50 1.24
C GLU A 78 12.98 1.24 1.91
N VAL A 79 12.30 2.31 2.34
CA VAL A 79 10.94 2.23 2.92
C VAL A 79 9.96 1.68 1.90
N VAL A 80 9.98 2.20 0.67
CA VAL A 80 9.12 1.72 -0.43
C VAL A 80 9.34 0.22 -0.62
N GLU A 81 10.57 -0.24 -0.80
CA GLU A 81 10.89 -1.65 -1.03
C GLU A 81 10.56 -2.58 0.15
N SER A 82 10.49 -2.03 1.36
CA SER A 82 10.11 -2.74 2.58
C SER A 82 8.62 -2.64 2.88
N THR A 83 7.84 -1.98 2.02
CA THR A 83 6.39 -1.84 2.15
C THR A 83 5.65 -2.69 1.12
N PHE A 84 4.59 -3.37 1.56
CA PHE A 84 3.70 -4.10 0.68
C PHE A 84 2.27 -4.13 1.22
N SER A 85 1.32 -4.31 0.33
CA SER A 85 -0.11 -4.36 0.68
C SER A 85 -0.80 -5.53 0.01
N TYR A 86 -1.74 -6.14 0.72
CA TYR A 86 -2.58 -7.24 0.26
C TYR A 86 -4.05 -6.91 0.45
N PHE A 87 -4.86 -7.23 -0.56
CA PHE A 87 -6.29 -6.96 -0.55
C PHE A 87 -7.07 -8.19 -0.98
N VAL A 88 -8.15 -8.45 -0.26
CA VAL A 88 -9.23 -9.33 -0.69
C VAL A 88 -10.24 -8.47 -1.43
N VAL A 89 -10.58 -8.87 -2.65
CA VAL A 89 -11.59 -8.19 -3.46
C VAL A 89 -12.71 -9.18 -3.80
N ASN A 90 -13.96 -8.73 -3.82
CA ASN A 90 -15.08 -9.60 -4.16
C ASN A 90 -15.13 -9.92 -5.65
N ASP A 91 -14.74 -8.97 -6.50
CA ASP A 91 -14.81 -9.10 -7.95
C ASP A 91 -13.80 -8.15 -8.61
N LEU A 92 -12.99 -8.69 -9.53
CA LEU A 92 -12.00 -7.92 -10.29
C LEU A 92 -12.63 -6.98 -11.32
N LYS A 93 -13.95 -7.05 -11.58
CA LYS A 93 -14.63 -6.20 -12.56
C LYS A 93 -14.43 -4.70 -12.33
N TYR A 94 -14.31 -4.26 -11.08
CA TYR A 94 -14.12 -2.84 -10.75
C TYR A 94 -12.74 -2.36 -11.20
N LEU A 95 -11.70 -3.14 -10.87
CA LEU A 95 -10.35 -2.91 -11.35
C LEU A 95 -10.23 -3.03 -12.87
N TYR A 96 -10.93 -4.00 -13.48
CA TYR A 96 -10.92 -4.21 -14.93
C TYR A 96 -11.58 -3.03 -15.66
N LYS A 97 -12.82 -2.68 -15.30
CA LYS A 97 -13.52 -1.51 -15.88
C LYS A 97 -12.79 -0.20 -15.60
N GLY A 98 -12.16 -0.11 -14.43
CA GLY A 98 -11.30 1.00 -14.08
C GLY A 98 -9.98 1.01 -14.83
N GLY A 99 -9.54 -0.07 -15.49
CA GLY A 99 -8.25 -0.15 -16.17
C GLY A 99 -7.02 -0.23 -15.24
N ARG A 100 -7.22 -0.52 -13.95
CA ARG A 100 -6.15 -0.56 -12.92
C ARG A 100 -5.84 -2.00 -12.47
N ILE A 101 -6.37 -3.00 -13.17
CA ILE A 101 -6.24 -4.42 -12.82
C ILE A 101 -4.80 -4.96 -12.88
N GLY A 102 -3.93 -4.36 -13.69
CA GLY A 102 -2.53 -4.77 -13.83
C GLY A 102 -2.38 -6.26 -14.16
N LYS A 103 -1.38 -6.90 -13.55
CA LYS A 103 -1.09 -8.34 -13.73
C LYS A 103 -2.16 -9.25 -13.10
N ALA A 104 -3.04 -8.71 -12.25
CA ALA A 104 -4.14 -9.47 -11.66
C ALA A 104 -5.24 -9.84 -12.67
N GLN A 105 -5.16 -9.37 -13.92
CA GLN A 105 -6.03 -9.84 -15.01
C GLN A 105 -5.93 -11.36 -15.20
N SER A 106 -4.79 -11.96 -14.87
CA SER A 106 -4.58 -13.42 -14.88
C SER A 106 -5.52 -14.20 -13.95
N LEU A 107 -6.08 -13.55 -12.92
CA LEU A 107 -7.06 -14.13 -12.01
C LEU A 107 -8.50 -14.06 -12.57
N MET A 108 -8.72 -13.33 -13.66
CA MET A 108 -10.02 -13.30 -14.34
C MET A 108 -10.23 -14.63 -15.09
N GLY A 109 -11.27 -15.37 -14.72
CA GLY A 109 -11.65 -16.62 -15.37
C GLY A 109 -13.13 -16.94 -15.16
N SER A 110 -13.63 -17.94 -15.87
CA SER A 110 -15.06 -18.32 -15.92
C SER A 110 -15.57 -19.08 -14.70
N ILE A 111 -14.71 -19.39 -13.72
CA ILE A 111 -15.09 -20.19 -12.55
C ILE A 111 -15.78 -19.28 -11.52
N LEU A 112 -17.08 -19.46 -11.42
CA LEU A 112 -17.95 -18.86 -10.40
C LEU A 112 -17.47 -19.25 -8.99
N HIS A 113 -17.62 -18.35 -8.01
CA HIS A 113 -17.33 -18.57 -6.57
C HIS A 113 -15.86 -18.65 -6.15
N ILE A 114 -14.99 -17.89 -6.80
CA ILE A 114 -13.62 -17.69 -6.33
C ILE A 114 -13.48 -16.28 -5.76
N ILE A 115 -12.75 -16.15 -4.65
CA ILE A 115 -12.40 -14.90 -3.98
C ILE A 115 -10.94 -14.56 -4.32
N PRO A 116 -10.69 -13.52 -5.13
CA PRO A 116 -9.33 -13.09 -5.49
C PRO A 116 -8.59 -12.42 -4.33
N VAL A 117 -7.28 -12.67 -4.28
CA VAL A 117 -6.31 -11.90 -3.48
C VAL A 117 -5.34 -11.22 -4.41
N ILE A 118 -5.21 -9.90 -4.26
CA ILE A 118 -4.31 -9.06 -5.03
C ILE A 118 -3.30 -8.39 -4.11
N GLY A 119 -2.21 -7.91 -4.69
CA GLY A 119 -1.17 -7.22 -3.94
C GLY A 119 -0.61 -6.02 -4.70
N VAL A 120 0.01 -5.14 -3.94
CA VAL A 120 0.85 -4.06 -4.44
C VAL A 120 2.15 -4.13 -3.64
N LEU A 121 3.26 -4.43 -4.32
CA LEU A 121 4.54 -4.76 -3.68
C LEU A 121 5.53 -3.64 -3.97
N GLY A 122 6.19 -3.07 -2.96
CA GLY A 122 7.19 -2.03 -3.20
C GLY A 122 8.40 -2.48 -4.01
N THR A 123 8.64 -3.80 -4.06
CA THR A 123 9.65 -4.44 -4.90
C THR A 123 9.21 -4.59 -6.37
N GLU A 124 7.92 -4.42 -6.68
CA GLU A 124 7.43 -4.39 -8.06
C GLU A 124 7.68 -3.01 -8.65
N VAL A 125 8.70 -2.89 -9.50
CA VAL A 125 9.17 -1.62 -10.04
C VAL A 125 8.09 -0.89 -10.85
N GLU A 126 7.22 -1.62 -11.53
CA GLU A 126 6.09 -1.04 -12.26
C GLU A 126 5.03 -0.43 -11.32
N GLY A 127 5.01 -0.81 -10.03
CA GLY A 127 4.07 -0.29 -9.04
C GLY A 127 2.60 -0.64 -9.32
N ILE A 128 2.34 -1.66 -10.14
CA ILE A 128 0.99 -2.09 -10.52
C ILE A 128 0.45 -3.21 -9.63
N ILE A 129 -0.86 -3.48 -9.75
CA ILE A 129 -1.52 -4.57 -9.04
C ILE A 129 -1.03 -5.92 -9.58
N VAL A 130 -0.64 -6.81 -8.67
CA VAL A 130 -0.17 -8.17 -8.95
C VAL A 130 -1.10 -9.23 -8.38
N PRO A 131 -1.20 -10.42 -9.01
CA PRO A 131 -1.97 -11.52 -8.46
C PRO A 131 -1.21 -12.15 -7.27
N ILE A 132 -1.89 -12.37 -6.15
CA ILE A 132 -1.33 -13.09 -5.00
C ILE A 132 -1.88 -14.50 -4.95
N GLY A 133 -3.17 -14.65 -5.25
CA GLY A 133 -3.80 -15.94 -5.31
C GLY A 133 -5.30 -15.84 -5.31
N LYS A 134 -5.95 -16.96 -5.01
CA LYS A 134 -7.40 -17.06 -5.00
C LYS A 134 -7.86 -18.19 -4.08
N GLY A 135 -8.98 -18.00 -3.40
CA GLY A 135 -9.57 -19.01 -2.51
C GLY A 135 -11.06 -19.20 -2.80
N ARG A 136 -11.69 -20.19 -2.15
CA ARG A 136 -13.15 -20.40 -2.24
C ARG A 136 -13.91 -19.87 -1.02
N THR A 137 -13.19 -19.58 0.06
CA THR A 137 -13.75 -19.09 1.32
C THR A 137 -12.89 -17.93 1.84
N PHE A 138 -13.52 -17.02 2.59
CA PHE A 138 -12.81 -15.90 3.19
C PHE A 138 -11.71 -16.34 4.16
N LYS A 139 -11.96 -17.40 4.95
CA LYS A 139 -10.95 -18.01 5.82
C LYS A 139 -9.69 -18.45 5.05
N GLN A 140 -9.84 -19.02 3.86
CA GLN A 140 -8.69 -19.44 3.02
C GLN A 140 -7.88 -18.25 2.53
N VAL A 141 -8.54 -17.18 2.04
CA VAL A 141 -7.82 -16.00 1.55
C VAL A 141 -7.22 -15.18 2.70
N ASN A 142 -7.86 -15.13 3.86
CA ASN A 142 -7.33 -14.49 5.06
C ASN A 142 -6.06 -15.21 5.55
N SER A 143 -6.07 -16.54 5.62
CA SER A 143 -4.86 -17.32 5.92
C SER A 143 -3.78 -17.13 4.86
N MET A 144 -4.14 -17.08 3.57
CA MET A 144 -3.18 -16.81 2.49
C MET A 144 -2.46 -15.47 2.66
N ILE A 145 -3.18 -14.40 3.05
CA ILE A 145 -2.56 -13.09 3.34
C ILE A 145 -1.61 -13.19 4.53
N TYR A 146 -2.05 -13.83 5.62
CA TYR A 146 -1.21 -14.06 6.80
C TYR A 146 0.08 -14.80 6.43
N ASP A 147 -0.03 -15.93 5.73
CA ASP A 147 1.11 -16.75 5.33
C ASP A 147 2.08 -15.97 4.43
N LYS A 148 1.55 -15.14 3.52
CA LYS A 148 2.37 -14.27 2.66
C LYS A 148 3.11 -13.17 3.42
N ILE A 149 2.52 -12.64 4.49
CA ILE A 149 3.21 -11.70 5.38
C ILE A 149 4.37 -12.41 6.10
N ILE A 150 4.13 -13.61 6.65
CA ILE A 150 5.16 -14.40 7.33
C ILE A 150 6.29 -14.81 6.37
N GLU A 151 5.96 -15.20 5.14
CA GLU A 151 6.93 -15.50 4.08
C GLU A 151 7.85 -14.30 3.83
N LYS A 152 7.29 -13.10 3.64
CA LYS A 152 8.09 -11.88 3.45
C LYS A 152 8.94 -11.50 4.65
N MET A 153 8.43 -11.70 5.86
CA MET A 153 9.22 -11.52 7.08
C MET A 153 10.43 -12.46 7.10
N ASN A 154 10.24 -13.74 6.78
CA ASN A 154 11.31 -14.72 6.72
C ASN A 154 12.34 -14.40 5.62
N GLU A 155 11.89 -14.05 4.42
CA GLU A 155 12.75 -13.62 3.30
C GLU A 155 13.68 -12.45 3.69
N LYS A 156 13.18 -11.54 4.52
CA LYS A 156 13.92 -10.36 5.00
C LYS A 156 14.60 -10.57 6.35
N SER A 157 14.47 -11.77 6.95
CA SER A 157 14.97 -12.08 8.30
C SER A 157 14.46 -11.10 9.37
N VAL A 158 13.20 -10.68 9.26
CA VAL A 158 12.53 -9.74 10.18
C VAL A 158 11.65 -10.52 11.16
N SER A 159 11.88 -10.34 12.46
CA SER A 159 11.08 -11.00 13.51
C SER A 159 9.94 -10.12 14.06
N LYS A 160 9.95 -8.83 13.74
CA LYS A 160 8.95 -7.85 14.20
C LYS A 160 8.66 -6.83 13.10
N ILE A 161 7.38 -6.64 12.79
CA ILE A 161 6.90 -5.65 11.82
C ILE A 161 6.97 -4.25 12.43
N LYS A 162 7.37 -3.24 11.66
CA LYS A 162 7.33 -1.85 12.17
C LYS A 162 5.91 -1.31 12.22
N ARG A 163 5.16 -1.42 11.12
CA ARG A 163 3.79 -0.89 11.08
C ARG A 163 2.85 -1.72 10.22
N ILE A 164 1.66 -1.94 10.75
CA ILE A 164 0.51 -2.51 10.03
C ILE A 164 -0.57 -1.44 9.93
N ILE A 165 -1.12 -1.24 8.73
CA ILE A 165 -2.30 -0.39 8.53
C ILE A 165 -3.38 -1.23 7.87
N SER A 166 -4.50 -1.44 8.55
CA SER A 166 -5.65 -2.16 8.00
C SER A 166 -6.59 -1.22 7.25
N ILE A 167 -7.41 -1.77 6.35
CA ILE A 167 -8.54 -1.03 5.79
C ILE A 167 -9.75 -1.93 5.66
N SER A 168 -10.83 -1.52 6.34
CA SER A 168 -12.11 -2.24 6.37
C SER A 168 -12.87 -2.15 5.04
N GLY A 169 -13.83 -3.04 4.85
CA GLY A 169 -14.69 -3.06 3.65
C GLY A 169 -15.68 -1.91 3.58
N TYR A 170 -15.81 -1.29 2.40
CA TYR A 170 -16.83 -0.26 2.17
C TYR A 170 -18.23 -0.88 2.00
N GLY A 171 -19.20 -0.40 2.78
CA GLY A 171 -20.61 -0.79 2.67
C GLY A 171 -20.90 -2.26 3.03
N ASP A 172 -19.99 -2.91 3.75
CA ASP A 172 -20.03 -4.37 3.95
C ASP A 172 -20.97 -4.80 5.08
N LYS A 173 -21.65 -5.92 4.86
CA LYS A 173 -22.46 -6.63 5.86
C LYS A 173 -21.67 -7.73 6.58
N ASN A 174 -20.46 -8.04 6.11
CA ASN A 174 -19.63 -9.14 6.61
C ASN A 174 -18.46 -8.64 7.48
N ALA A 175 -18.76 -7.84 8.51
CA ALA A 175 -17.73 -7.28 9.40
C ALA A 175 -16.83 -8.36 10.03
N ASP A 176 -17.40 -9.52 10.30
CA ASP A 176 -16.71 -10.67 10.89
C ASP A 176 -15.56 -11.18 10.01
N VAL A 177 -15.69 -11.07 8.69
CA VAL A 177 -14.72 -11.61 7.73
C VAL A 177 -13.40 -10.84 7.74
N TYR A 178 -13.44 -9.50 7.65
CA TYR A 178 -12.21 -8.72 7.69
C TYR A 178 -11.67 -8.61 9.11
N SER A 179 -12.53 -8.70 10.14
CA SER A 179 -12.09 -8.78 11.54
C SER A 179 -11.23 -10.01 11.80
N GLU A 180 -11.57 -11.18 11.23
CA GLU A 180 -10.73 -12.38 11.33
C GLU A 180 -9.30 -12.14 10.79
N LEU A 181 -9.17 -11.51 9.62
CA LEU A 181 -7.86 -11.16 9.06
C LEU A 181 -7.11 -10.20 9.97
N PHE A 182 -7.78 -9.15 10.45
CA PHE A 182 -7.17 -8.10 11.25
C PHE A 182 -6.65 -8.63 12.57
N GLU A 183 -7.40 -9.51 13.25
CA GLU A 183 -6.94 -10.16 14.48
C GLU A 183 -5.75 -11.10 14.23
N LYS A 184 -5.75 -11.86 13.12
CA LYS A 184 -4.60 -12.68 12.72
C LYS A 184 -3.34 -11.84 12.52
N VAL A 185 -3.42 -10.73 11.79
CA VAL A 185 -2.22 -9.90 11.53
C VAL A 185 -1.78 -9.12 12.78
N LYS A 186 -2.71 -8.71 13.65
CA LYS A 186 -2.38 -8.09 14.96
C LYS A 186 -1.60 -9.05 15.87
N SER A 187 -1.80 -10.36 15.75
CA SER A 187 -1.03 -11.33 16.53
C SER A 187 0.45 -11.45 16.11
N ILE A 188 0.81 -10.93 14.93
CA ILE A 188 2.21 -10.87 14.49
C ILE A 188 2.92 -9.78 15.32
N PRO A 189 4.13 -10.01 15.87
CA PRO A 189 4.85 -8.97 16.60
C PRO A 189 5.00 -7.70 15.76
N HIS A 190 4.53 -6.55 16.28
CA HIS A 190 4.60 -5.27 15.60
C HIS A 190 4.86 -4.09 16.55
N ASP A 191 5.39 -2.96 16.05
CA ASP A 191 5.54 -1.72 16.83
C ASP A 191 4.26 -0.86 16.81
N ASP A 192 3.58 -0.78 15.66
CA ASP A 192 2.41 0.08 15.46
C ASP A 192 1.31 -0.60 14.62
N TYR A 193 0.06 -0.30 14.95
CA TYR A 193 -1.13 -0.79 14.25
C TYR A 193 -2.17 0.30 14.12
N ILE A 194 -2.61 0.56 12.89
CA ILE A 194 -3.57 1.61 12.57
C ILE A 194 -4.79 1.00 11.87
N ASP A 195 -5.97 1.25 12.42
CA ASP A 195 -7.25 0.92 11.80
C ASP A 195 -7.69 2.01 10.81
N GLY A 196 -7.57 1.72 9.52
CA GLY A 196 -7.98 2.60 8.43
C GLY A 196 -9.43 2.38 7.98
N LYS A 197 -10.03 3.44 7.42
CA LYS A 197 -11.35 3.39 6.77
C LYS A 197 -11.21 3.75 5.29
N PRO A 198 -11.91 3.04 4.38
CA PRO A 198 -11.84 3.32 2.95
C PRO A 198 -12.42 4.69 2.63
N ALA A 199 -11.74 5.44 1.77
CA ALA A 199 -12.27 6.64 1.15
C ALA A 199 -13.04 6.29 -0.14
N LEU A 200 -13.81 7.26 -0.66
CA LEU A 200 -14.62 7.07 -1.86
C LEU A 200 -13.81 6.58 -3.06
N VAL A 201 -12.60 7.13 -3.28
CA VAL A 201 -11.73 6.75 -4.39
C VAL A 201 -11.36 5.28 -4.31
N ASP A 202 -11.09 4.78 -3.11
CA ASP A 202 -10.68 3.39 -2.86
C ASP A 202 -11.85 2.44 -3.19
N ALA A 203 -13.05 2.78 -2.72
CA ALA A 203 -14.26 1.99 -2.88
C ALA A 203 -14.67 1.81 -4.36
N VAL A 204 -14.36 2.77 -5.23
CA VAL A 204 -14.69 2.69 -6.67
C VAL A 204 -13.87 1.62 -7.39
N TYR A 205 -12.61 1.40 -6.98
CA TYR A 205 -11.70 0.46 -7.64
C TYR A 205 -11.65 -0.91 -6.96
N ILE A 206 -11.60 -0.96 -5.63
CA ILE A 206 -11.62 -2.22 -4.86
C ILE A 206 -12.99 -2.88 -4.93
N GLY A 207 -14.05 -2.07 -5.10
CA GLY A 207 -15.43 -2.52 -5.09
C GLY A 207 -15.99 -2.73 -3.68
N PRO A 208 -17.31 -2.97 -3.57
CA PRO A 208 -17.97 -3.19 -2.28
C PRO A 208 -17.39 -4.38 -1.54
N GLY A 209 -17.19 -4.23 -0.22
CA GLY A 209 -16.72 -5.29 0.67
C GLY A 209 -15.27 -5.74 0.47
N GLY A 210 -14.47 -5.06 -0.37
CA GLY A 210 -13.04 -5.35 -0.43
C GLY A 210 -12.29 -4.71 0.73
N TYR A 211 -11.34 -5.44 1.29
CA TYR A 211 -10.59 -5.08 2.51
C TYR A 211 -9.14 -5.52 2.37
N GLY A 212 -8.26 -5.00 3.22
CA GLY A 212 -6.85 -5.37 3.13
C GLY A 212 -5.99 -4.82 4.25
N VAL A 213 -4.69 -5.10 4.12
CA VAL A 213 -3.66 -4.70 5.06
C VAL A 213 -2.42 -4.24 4.30
N SER A 214 -1.77 -3.22 4.84
CA SER A 214 -0.44 -2.78 4.42
C SER A 214 0.55 -3.05 5.55
N VAL A 215 1.74 -3.50 5.19
CA VAL A 215 2.82 -3.86 6.10
C VAL A 215 4.09 -3.11 5.70
N TYR A 216 4.73 -2.47 6.66
CA TYR A 216 6.08 -1.93 6.57
C TYR A 216 6.98 -2.74 7.52
N LEU A 217 7.96 -3.42 6.95
CA LEU A 217 8.94 -4.24 7.67
C LEU A 217 10.08 -3.41 8.28
#